data_AF-A0A7S0MSQ0-F1
#
_entry.id   AF-A0A7S0MSQ0-F1
#
_cell.length_a   1.000
_cell.length_b   1.000
_cell.length_c   1.000
_cell.angle_alpha   90.00
_cell.angle_beta   90.00
_cell.angle_gamma   90.00
#
_symmetry.space_group_name_H-M   'P 1'
#
loop_
_entity.id
_entity.type
_entity.pdbx_description
1 polymer ?
#
loop_
_entity_poly.entity_id
_entity_poly.type
_entity_poly.pdbx_seq_one_letter_code
_entity_poly.pdbx_strand_id
1 'polypeptide(L)'
;ALANRVGLGVRWGDYRNGEEMRLEGHGRDVRAIVLCDEQICSGSEDGSIRVWSMKEEATDEPERMLVPAGPIDAVYSLSVREGRLISGHGSGKLRVWNV
;
A
#
# COMPACT_ATOMS: atom_id res chain seq x y z
N ALA A 1 38.99 18.81 14.77
CA ALA A 1 39.18 17.90 13.62
C ALA A 1 37.81 17.44 13.16
N LEU A 2 37.31 18.02 12.07
CA LEU A 2 36.05 17.64 11.42
C LEU A 2 36.31 16.38 10.60
N ALA A 3 35.71 15.25 10.98
CA ALA A 3 35.72 14.06 10.16
C ALA A 3 34.48 14.08 9.25
N ASN A 4 34.70 14.54 8.01
CA ASN A 4 33.84 14.23 6.88
C ASN A 4 33.68 12.71 6.76
N ARG A 5 32.44 12.21 6.76
CA ARG A 5 32.11 10.94 6.11
C ARG A 5 31.09 11.20 5.03
N VAL A 6 31.62 11.38 3.82
CA VAL A 6 30.86 11.20 2.58
C VAL A 6 30.60 9.70 2.47
N GLY A 7 29.54 9.22 3.10
CA GLY A 7 29.01 7.90 2.84
C GLY A 7 28.14 8.00 1.60
N LEU A 8 28.69 7.66 0.43
CA LEU A 8 27.91 7.25 -0.74
C LEU A 8 27.21 5.94 -0.39
N GLY A 9 26.18 6.02 0.43
CA GLY A 9 25.30 4.92 0.76
C GLY A 9 24.11 5.00 -0.15
N VAL A 10 23.90 4.00 -0.99
CA VAL A 10 22.55 3.69 -1.43
C VAL A 10 21.80 3.34 -0.14
N ARG A 11 21.05 4.29 0.43
CA ARG A 11 20.16 4.04 1.57
C ARG A 11 18.96 3.24 1.06
N TRP A 12 19.13 1.93 0.93
CA TRP A 12 18.01 1.01 1.08
C TRP A 12 17.97 0.62 2.55
N GLY A 13 17.04 1.22 3.28
CA GLY A 13 16.81 0.93 4.70
C GLY A 13 16.69 2.19 5.52
N ASP A 14 15.45 2.63 5.72
CA ASP A 14 15.02 2.95 7.08
C ASP A 14 13.55 2.56 7.25
N TYR A 15 13.28 1.27 7.18
CA TYR A 15 12.08 0.70 7.80
C TYR A 15 12.42 0.52 9.28
N ARG A 16 12.24 1.62 10.02
CA ARG A 16 12.30 1.79 11.49
C ARG A 16 13.20 0.78 12.20
N ASN A 17 14.53 0.92 12.19
CA ASN A 17 15.44 0.12 13.02
C ASN A 17 15.28 -1.42 12.94
N GLY A 18 14.65 -1.98 11.91
CA GLY A 18 14.31 -3.41 11.83
C GLY A 18 13.05 -3.82 12.62
N GLU A 19 12.23 -2.87 13.05
CA GLU A 19 10.94 -3.09 13.70
C GLU A 19 9.84 -3.34 12.64
N GLU A 20 9.00 -4.34 12.90
CA GLU A 20 7.83 -4.66 12.09
C GLU A 20 6.73 -3.60 12.29
N MET A 21 6.25 -2.99 11.20
CA MET A 21 5.03 -2.18 11.21
C MET A 21 3.83 -3.07 10.93
N ARG A 22 2.76 -2.93 11.72
CA ARG A 22 1.52 -3.70 11.55
C ARG A 22 0.41 -2.78 11.06
N LEU A 23 -0.02 -3.01 9.81
CA LEU A 23 -1.11 -2.27 9.20
C LEU A 23 -2.41 -3.05 9.35
N GLU A 24 -3.28 -2.61 10.27
CA GLU A 24 -4.45 -3.37 10.69
C GLU A 24 -5.77 -2.79 10.14
N GLY A 25 -6.77 -3.66 9.98
CA GLY A 25 -8.16 -3.27 9.76
C GLY A 25 -8.82 -3.79 8.50
N HIS A 26 -8.14 -4.55 7.63
CA HIS A 26 -8.85 -5.38 6.66
C HIS A 26 -9.72 -6.42 7.40
N GLY A 27 -10.95 -6.61 6.93
CA GLY A 27 -11.91 -7.53 7.54
C GLY A 27 -11.72 -8.99 7.11
N ARG A 28 -10.88 -9.24 6.11
CA ARG A 28 -10.53 -10.56 5.57
C ARG A 28 -9.10 -10.57 5.02
N ASP A 29 -8.64 -11.74 4.58
CA ASP A 29 -7.32 -11.98 4.00
C ASP A 29 -6.88 -10.90 3.02
N VAL A 30 -5.67 -10.39 3.22
CA VAL A 30 -4.98 -9.53 2.27
C VAL A 30 -4.42 -10.41 1.16
N ARG A 31 -4.85 -10.16 -0.08
CA ARG A 31 -4.50 -10.98 -1.24
C ARG A 31 -3.53 -10.30 -2.19
N ALA A 32 -3.46 -8.97 -2.16
CA ALA A 32 -2.61 -8.21 -3.05
C ALA A 32 -2.00 -6.99 -2.34
N ILE A 33 -0.77 -6.65 -2.71
CA ILE A 33 -0.09 -5.43 -2.28
C ILE A 33 0.65 -4.80 -3.46
N VAL A 34 0.76 -3.47 -3.49
CA VAL A 34 1.57 -2.74 -4.46
C VAL A 34 2.07 -1.43 -3.85
N LEU A 35 3.25 -0.99 -4.28
CA LEU A 35 3.75 0.35 -3.98
C LEU A 35 3.14 1.37 -4.94
N CYS A 36 2.67 2.48 -4.38
CA CYS A 36 2.19 3.63 -5.10
C CYS A 36 2.94 4.86 -4.58
N ASP A 37 4.07 5.20 -5.22
CA ASP A 37 4.98 6.24 -4.76
C ASP A 37 5.40 6.04 -3.29
N GLU A 38 5.05 6.97 -2.39
CA GLU A 38 5.32 6.90 -0.94
C GLU A 38 4.19 6.22 -0.13
N GLN A 39 3.33 5.46 -0.80
CA GLN A 39 2.22 4.76 -0.18
C GLN A 39 2.24 3.26 -0.49
N ILE A 40 1.67 2.47 0.42
CA ILE A 40 1.31 1.08 0.16
C ILE A 40 -0.17 1.03 -0.18
N CYS A 41 -0.55 0.30 -1.22
CA CYS A 41 -1.94 -0.11 -1.44
C CYS A 41 -2.07 -1.61 -1.16
N SER A 42 -3.03 -2.00 -0.32
CA SER A 42 -3.36 -3.40 -0.03
C SER A 42 -4.79 -3.72 -0.46
N GLY A 43 -5.01 -4.88 -1.07
CA GLY A 43 -6.33 -5.35 -1.51
C GLY A 43 -6.72 -6.63 -0.79
N SER A 44 -7.99 -6.74 -0.38
CA SER A 44 -8.50 -7.84 0.44
C SER A 44 -9.71 -8.56 -0.16
N GLU A 45 -9.98 -9.77 0.33
CA GLU A 45 -11.23 -10.50 0.11
C GLU A 45 -12.46 -9.79 0.68
N ASP A 46 -12.28 -8.81 1.58
CA ASP A 46 -13.37 -7.95 2.06
C ASP A 46 -13.87 -6.96 0.98
N GLY A 47 -13.22 -6.94 -0.19
CA GLY A 47 -13.56 -6.10 -1.34
C GLY A 47 -13.02 -4.67 -1.26
N SER A 48 -12.33 -4.32 -0.18
CA SER A 48 -11.69 -3.02 -0.01
C SER A 48 -10.24 -3.03 -0.50
N ILE A 49 -9.79 -1.84 -0.87
CA ILE A 49 -8.38 -1.51 -1.00
C ILE A 49 -8.06 -0.44 0.05
N ARG A 50 -7.01 -0.63 0.83
CA ARG A 50 -6.53 0.36 1.80
C ARG A 50 -5.23 0.98 1.32
N VAL A 51 -5.10 2.29 1.51
CA VAL A 51 -3.91 3.08 1.16
C VAL A 51 -3.25 3.54 2.45
N TRP A 52 -1.97 3.25 2.60
CA TRP A 52 -1.20 3.47 3.83
C TRP A 52 -0.02 4.38 3.55
N SER A 53 0.27 5.28 4.48
CA SER A 53 1.45 6.14 4.41
C SER A 53 2.72 5.36 4.76
N MET A 54 3.82 5.60 4.02
CA MET A 54 5.15 5.10 4.37
C MET A 54 6.04 6.17 5.03
N LYS A 55 5.47 7.32 5.39
CA LYS A 55 6.21 8.42 6.01
C LYS A 55 6.65 8.07 7.44
N GLU A 56 7.71 8.70 7.94
CA GLU A 56 8.21 8.44 9.29
C GLU A 56 7.13 8.64 10.38
N GLU A 57 6.27 9.64 10.17
CA GLU A 57 5.15 10.02 11.04
C GLU A 57 3.86 9.22 10.78
N ALA A 58 3.92 8.17 9.95
CA ALA A 58 2.78 7.34 9.60
C ALA A 58 2.24 6.57 10.82
N THR A 59 0.91 6.50 10.89
CA THR A 59 0.15 5.66 11.83
C THR A 59 -0.16 4.31 11.19
N ASP A 60 -0.62 3.36 12.01
CA ASP A 60 -1.09 2.05 11.55
C ASP A 60 -2.50 2.09 10.93
N GLU A 61 -3.04 3.29 10.69
CA GLU A 61 -4.36 3.53 10.10
C GLU A 61 -4.22 3.91 8.63
N PRO A 62 -5.16 3.49 7.76
CA PRO A 62 -5.10 3.84 6.35
C PRO A 62 -5.43 5.32 6.13
N GLU A 63 -4.68 5.98 5.24
CA GLU A 63 -4.99 7.34 4.78
C GLU A 63 -6.29 7.36 3.96
N ARG A 64 -6.55 6.29 3.20
CA ARG A 64 -7.76 6.13 2.37
C ARG A 64 -8.21 4.69 2.31
N MET A 65 -9.50 4.50 2.11
CA MET A 65 -10.11 3.21 1.79
C MET A 65 -10.91 3.35 0.49
N LEU A 66 -10.56 2.55 -0.52
CA LEU A 66 -11.26 2.49 -1.80
C LEU A 66 -12.16 1.26 -1.80
N VAL A 67 -13.47 1.49 -1.92
CA VAL A 67 -14.46 0.41 -1.97
C VAL A 67 -15.31 0.60 -3.22
N PRO A 68 -15.45 -0.44 -4.07
CA PRO A 68 -16.34 -0.36 -5.21
C PRO A 68 -17.79 -0.16 -4.79
N ALA A 69 -18.53 0.63 -5.57
CA ALA A 69 -19.99 0.63 -5.47
C ALA A 69 -20.55 -0.74 -5.90
N GLY A 70 -21.54 -1.24 -5.14
CA GLY A 70 -22.22 -2.50 -5.42
C GLY A 70 -21.80 -3.63 -4.47
N PRO A 71 -21.99 -4.90 -4.88
CA PRO A 71 -21.68 -6.05 -4.05
C PRO A 71 -20.19 -6.16 -3.72
N ILE A 72 -19.90 -6.74 -2.55
CA ILE A 72 -18.54 -7.09 -2.14
C ILE A 72 -17.93 -8.05 -3.16
N ASP A 73 -16.69 -7.75 -3.58
CA ASP A 73 -16.00 -8.46 -4.65
C ASP A 73 -14.49 -8.45 -4.38
N ALA A 74 -13.96 -9.63 -4.03
CA ALA A 74 -12.60 -9.81 -3.55
C ALA A 74 -11.56 -9.22 -4.52
N VAL A 75 -10.55 -8.54 -3.97
CA VAL A 75 -9.42 -7.98 -4.71
C VAL A 75 -8.30 -9.00 -4.74
N TYR A 76 -7.94 -9.51 -5.92
CA TYR A 76 -6.90 -10.54 -6.07
C TYR A 76 -5.59 -10.02 -6.65
N SER A 77 -5.60 -8.85 -7.27
CA SER A 77 -4.39 -8.26 -7.85
C SER A 77 -4.46 -6.75 -7.84
N LEU A 78 -3.29 -6.12 -7.70
CA LEU A 78 -3.11 -4.68 -7.78
C LEU A 78 -1.92 -4.35 -8.70
N SER A 79 -2.03 -3.24 -9.43
CA SER A 79 -0.94 -2.67 -10.23
C SER A 79 -1.05 -1.15 -10.23
N VAL A 80 0.08 -0.44 -10.27
CA VAL A 80 0.11 1.02 -10.30
C VAL A 80 0.85 1.48 -11.55
N ARG A 81 0.31 2.51 -12.20
CA ARG A 81 0.99 3.21 -13.28
C ARG A 81 0.51 4.65 -13.36
N GLU A 82 1.45 5.59 -13.37
CA GLU A 82 1.19 7.01 -13.66
C GLU A 82 0.05 7.61 -12.78
N GLY A 83 0.12 7.39 -11.46
CA GLY A 83 -0.90 7.88 -10.50
C GLY A 83 -2.25 7.16 -10.57
N ARG A 84 -2.30 6.01 -11.27
CA ARG A 84 -3.49 5.17 -11.34
C ARG A 84 -3.23 3.81 -10.71
N LEU A 85 -4.12 3.44 -9.80
CA LEU A 85 -4.19 2.09 -9.27
C LEU A 85 -5.19 1.28 -10.10
N ILE A 86 -4.80 0.07 -10.49
CA ILE A 86 -5.63 -0.90 -11.19
C ILE A 86 -5.83 -2.09 -10.27
N SER A 87 -7.07 -2.51 -10.06
CA SER A 87 -7.41 -3.68 -9.26
C SER A 87 -8.16 -4.73 -10.06
N GLY A 88 -7.75 -5.99 -9.92
CA GLY A 88 -8.43 -7.15 -10.51
C GLY A 88 -9.21 -7.94 -9.47
N HIS A 89 -10.45 -8.28 -9.79
CA HIS A 89 -11.41 -8.83 -8.83
C HIS A 89 -11.92 -10.23 -9.20
N GLY A 90 -12.49 -10.93 -8.21
CA GLY A 90 -13.09 -12.26 -8.38
C GLY A 90 -14.23 -12.32 -9.39
N SER A 91 -14.96 -11.22 -9.57
CA SER A 91 -15.99 -11.10 -10.61
C SER A 91 -15.46 -11.04 -12.05
N GLY A 92 -14.14 -11.07 -12.25
CA GLY A 92 -13.50 -10.89 -13.56
C GLY A 92 -13.45 -9.43 -14.03
N LYS A 93 -13.87 -8.48 -13.18
CA LYS A 93 -13.82 -7.04 -13.47
C LYS A 93 -12.48 -6.46 -13.07
N LEU A 94 -12.03 -5.49 -13.86
CA LEU A 94 -10.96 -4.56 -13.49
C LEU A 94 -11.57 -3.24 -13.04
N ARG A 95 -10.93 -2.57 -12.09
CA ARG A 95 -11.28 -1.21 -11.67
C ARG A 95 -10.04 -0.33 -11.68
N VAL A 96 -10.24 0.96 -11.95
CA VAL A 96 -9.17 1.95 -12.04
C VAL A 96 -9.49 3.09 -11.09
N TRP A 97 -8.50 3.49 -10.30
CA TRP A 97 -8.61 4.51 -9.27
C TRP A 97 -7.52 5.57 -9.49
N ASN A 98 -7.84 6.82 -9.17
CA ASN A 98 -6.81 7.85 -9.03
C ASN A 98 -6.28 7.77 -7.60
N VAL A 99 -4.97 7.63 -7.44
CA VAL A 99 -4.29 7.50 -6.16
C VAL A 99 -3.33 8.66 -5.96
#